data_AF-A0A5K0XHG6-F1
#
_entry.id   AF-A0A5K0XHG6-F1
#
_cell.length_a   1.000
_cell.length_b   1.000
_cell.length_c   1.000
_cell.angle_alpha   90.00
_cell.angle_beta   90.00
_cell.angle_gamma   90.00
#
_symmetry.space_group_name_H-M   'P 1'
#
loop_
_entity.id
_entity.type
_entity.pdbx_description
1 polymer ?
#
loop_
_entity_poly.entity_id
_entity_poly.type
_entity_poly.pdbx_seq_one_letter_code
_entity_poly.pdbx_strand_id
1 'polypeptide(L)'
;SSFAVNCGGLDIKSGTLGTLFERDNASLNASSYFTTETKKWAVSSNGVFIDIDNPQYILNSQSQFTNTLDSELFQTARASPGSLRYYGLGLENGNYTVQLEFAETTIQGSVGRRLFDIHIQASCPTHFIGIVVLSII
;
A
#
# COMPACT_ATOMS: atom_id res chain seq x y z
N SER A 1 -4.05 18.63 -5.36
CA SER A 1 -3.84 17.87 -4.10
C SER A 1 -2.90 16.70 -4.37
N SER A 2 -2.04 16.32 -3.42
CA SER A 2 -1.13 15.17 -3.54
C SER A 2 -1.04 14.42 -2.21
N PHE A 3 -0.82 13.11 -2.26
CA PHE A 3 -0.55 12.28 -1.10
C PHE A 3 0.40 11.14 -1.49
N ALA A 4 1.12 10.62 -0.50
CA ALA A 4 1.95 9.43 -0.62
C ALA A 4 1.69 8.56 0.62
N VAL A 5 1.73 7.24 0.47
CA VAL A 5 1.34 6.30 1.53
C VAL A 5 2.48 5.31 1.77
N ASN A 6 2.91 5.18 3.03
CA ASN A 6 3.84 4.14 3.46
C ASN A 6 3.04 2.88 3.84
N CYS A 7 2.89 1.96 2.89
CA CYS A 7 2.03 0.78 3.00
C CYS A 7 2.45 -0.11 4.18
N GLY A 8 1.59 -0.25 5.19
CA GLY A 8 1.92 -1.04 6.39
C GLY A 8 2.86 -0.36 7.38
N GLY A 9 3.33 0.86 7.11
CA GLY A 9 4.39 1.53 7.86
C GLY A 9 3.93 2.80 8.59
N LEU A 10 4.88 3.42 9.30
CA LEU A 10 4.72 4.72 9.96
C LEU A 10 5.00 5.88 8.99
N ASP A 11 4.83 7.12 9.45
CA ASP A 11 5.19 8.28 8.65
C ASP A 11 6.70 8.27 8.38
N ILE A 12 7.09 8.36 7.10
CA ILE A 12 8.49 8.41 6.69
C ILE A 12 8.67 9.56 5.71
N LYS A 13 9.69 10.37 5.98
CA LYS A 13 10.12 11.40 5.03
C LYS A 13 11.20 10.80 4.14
N SER A 14 10.89 10.65 2.85
CA SER A 14 11.89 10.28 1.86
C SER A 14 12.93 11.39 1.72
N GLY A 15 14.20 11.02 1.87
CA GLY A 15 15.33 11.90 1.68
C GLY A 15 15.61 12.20 0.21
N THR A 16 15.29 11.27 -0.70
CA THR A 16 15.52 11.48 -2.14
C THR A 16 14.38 12.22 -2.84
N LEU A 17 13.13 11.86 -2.56
CA LEU A 17 11.94 12.44 -3.17
C LEU A 17 11.49 13.72 -2.44
N GLY A 18 12.01 13.96 -1.23
CA GLY A 18 11.54 15.06 -0.38
C GLY A 18 10.05 14.95 -0.03
N THR A 19 9.45 13.78 -0.19
CA THR A 19 8.01 13.52 -0.02
C THR A 19 7.74 12.87 1.33
N LEU A 20 6.68 13.30 2.02
CA LEU A 20 6.22 12.65 3.23
C LEU A 20 5.27 11.52 2.84
N PHE A 21 5.65 10.29 3.14
CA PHE A 21 4.79 9.12 3.02
C PHE A 21 3.99 9.01 4.32
N GLU A 22 2.67 9.19 4.22
CA GLU A 22 1.74 9.12 5.34
C GLU A 22 1.57 7.65 5.80
N ARG A 23 1.47 7.44 7.11
CA ARG A 23 1.38 6.12 7.75
C ARG A 23 0.18 5.31 7.27
N ASP A 24 0.39 4.04 7.00
CA ASP A 24 -0.67 3.05 6.81
C ASP A 24 -0.48 1.89 7.81
N ASN A 25 -0.62 2.20 9.09
CA ASN A 25 -0.49 1.24 10.19
C ASN A 25 -1.84 0.82 10.78
N ALA A 26 -2.95 1.07 10.08
CA ALA A 26 -4.27 0.67 10.53
C ALA A 26 -4.36 -0.86 10.65
N SER A 27 -4.97 -1.34 11.74
CA SER A 27 -5.27 -2.75 11.95
C SER A 27 -6.41 -3.18 11.03
N LEU A 28 -6.06 -3.61 9.82
CA LEU A 28 -7.00 -4.16 8.84
C LEU A 28 -6.99 -5.69 8.92
N ASN A 29 -8.16 -6.28 8.72
CA ASN A 29 -8.37 -7.73 8.65
C ASN A 29 -8.90 -8.14 7.27
N ALA A 30 -9.46 -9.35 7.19
CA ALA A 30 -9.92 -9.98 5.96
C ALA A 30 -10.94 -9.18 5.15
N SER A 31 -11.67 -8.25 5.76
CA SER A 31 -12.56 -7.32 5.08
C SER A 31 -12.61 -6.03 5.89
N SER A 32 -11.79 -5.07 5.52
CA SER A 32 -11.63 -3.82 6.26
C SER A 32 -11.57 -2.62 5.34
N TYR A 33 -12.05 -1.50 5.84
CA TYR A 33 -11.92 -0.19 5.23
C TYR A 33 -11.42 0.81 6.29
N PHE A 34 -10.46 1.63 5.92
CA PHE A 34 -9.91 2.68 6.77
C PHE A 34 -9.83 3.98 5.97
N THR A 35 -10.11 5.10 6.63
CA THR A 35 -9.98 6.44 6.07
C THR A 35 -9.18 7.30 7.03
N THR A 36 -8.25 8.09 6.50
CA THR A 36 -7.47 8.99 7.35
C THR A 36 -8.32 10.08 7.99
N GLU A 37 -7.91 10.56 9.16
CA GLU A 37 -8.58 11.68 9.84
C GLU A 37 -8.61 12.95 8.99
N THR A 38 -7.54 13.17 8.21
CA THR A 38 -7.42 14.27 7.26
C THR A 38 -8.31 14.11 6.02
N LYS A 39 -8.94 12.94 5.84
CA LYS A 39 -9.76 12.57 4.68
C LYS A 39 -9.06 12.81 3.35
N LYS A 40 -7.74 12.63 3.31
CA LYS A 40 -6.93 12.73 2.10
C LYS A 40 -6.90 11.43 1.30
N TRP A 41 -6.90 10.30 2.01
CA TRP A 41 -6.89 8.99 1.38
C TRP A 41 -7.55 7.94 2.27
N ALA A 42 -7.88 6.81 1.67
CA ALA A 42 -8.45 5.64 2.33
C ALA A 42 -7.85 4.35 1.77
N VAL A 43 -8.01 3.26 2.51
CA VAL A 43 -7.58 1.92 2.09
C VAL A 43 -8.68 0.90 2.35
N SER A 44 -8.90 0.00 1.40
CA SER A 44 -9.71 -1.20 1.60
C SER A 44 -8.86 -2.46 1.39
N SER A 45 -8.98 -3.42 2.29
CA SER A 45 -8.36 -4.74 2.17
C SER A 45 -9.45 -5.81 2.19
N ASN A 46 -9.31 -6.82 1.34
CA ASN A 46 -10.20 -7.98 1.27
C ASN A 46 -9.40 -9.26 1.01
N GLY A 47 -9.78 -10.35 1.65
CA GLY A 47 -9.17 -11.67 1.45
C GLY A 47 -8.69 -12.30 2.75
N VAL A 48 -8.73 -13.62 2.80
CA VAL A 48 -8.34 -14.42 3.97
C VAL A 48 -7.13 -15.26 3.58
N PHE A 49 -6.11 -15.30 4.43
CA PHE A 49 -5.03 -16.27 4.29
C PHE A 49 -5.54 -17.63 4.73
N ILE A 50 -5.49 -18.60 3.82
CA ILE A 50 -5.92 -19.98 4.09
C ILE A 50 -4.76 -20.70 4.81
N ASP A 51 -5.08 -21.54 5.79
CA ASP A 51 -4.10 -22.37 6.53
C ASP A 51 -3.02 -21.60 7.31
N ILE A 52 -3.27 -20.33 7.66
CA ILE A 52 -2.40 -19.54 8.54
C ILE A 52 -3.16 -19.17 9.81
N ASP A 53 -2.71 -19.72 10.95
CA ASP A 53 -3.17 -19.28 12.26
C ASP A 53 -2.61 -17.88 12.57
N ASN A 54 -3.51 -16.94 12.88
CA ASN A 54 -3.20 -15.52 13.16
C ASN A 54 -2.48 -14.79 12.00
N PRO A 55 -3.15 -14.62 10.85
CA PRO A 55 -2.55 -14.02 9.67
C PRO A 55 -2.13 -12.56 9.89
N GLN A 56 -0.95 -12.22 9.37
CA GLN A 56 -0.41 -10.87 9.40
C GLN A 56 -0.76 -10.12 8.12
N TYR A 57 -1.43 -8.98 8.25
CA TYR A 57 -1.77 -8.08 7.13
C TYR A 57 -0.76 -6.92 6.96
N ILE A 58 0.24 -6.86 7.82
CA ILE A 58 1.41 -6.00 7.70
C ILE A 58 2.64 -6.90 7.77
N LEU A 59 3.48 -6.82 6.75
CA LEU A 59 4.72 -7.56 6.65
C LEU A 59 5.88 -6.64 6.99
N ASN A 60 6.84 -7.18 7.73
CA ASN A 60 8.09 -6.51 8.06
C ASN A 60 9.25 -7.29 7.45
N SER A 61 10.18 -6.59 6.82
CA SER A 61 11.39 -7.13 6.21
C SER A 61 12.61 -6.49 6.84
N GLN A 62 13.56 -7.34 7.25
CA GLN A 62 14.89 -6.92 7.69
C GLN A 62 15.91 -6.96 6.54
N SER A 63 15.43 -7.13 5.30
CA SER A 63 16.29 -7.19 4.12
C SER A 63 16.95 -5.85 3.87
N GLN A 64 18.16 -5.88 3.30
CA GLN A 64 18.83 -4.68 2.84
C GLN A 64 18.35 -4.32 1.42
N PHE A 65 17.92 -3.07 1.24
CA PHE A 65 17.50 -2.53 -0.05
C PHE A 65 18.61 -1.61 -0.59
N THR A 66 19.51 -2.16 -1.41
CA THR A 66 20.77 -1.50 -1.79
C THR A 66 20.65 -0.51 -2.95
N ASN A 67 19.56 -0.56 -3.72
CA ASN A 67 19.35 0.30 -4.90
C ASN A 67 18.59 1.59 -4.59
N THR A 68 18.51 1.98 -3.31
CA THR A 68 17.78 3.17 -2.86
C THR A 68 18.44 3.77 -1.63
N LEU A 69 18.35 5.09 -1.49
CA LEU A 69 18.73 5.79 -0.25
C LEU A 69 17.57 5.82 0.76
N ASP A 70 16.35 5.53 0.33
CA ASP A 70 15.14 5.49 1.16
C ASP A 70 14.77 4.05 1.53
N SER A 71 15.76 3.27 1.98
CA SER A 71 15.58 1.83 2.25
C SER A 71 14.48 1.52 3.27
N GLU A 72 14.22 2.45 4.20
CA GLU A 72 13.19 2.32 5.23
C GLU A 72 11.77 2.22 4.64
N LEU A 73 11.51 2.81 3.47
CA LEU A 73 10.21 2.71 2.79
C LEU A 73 9.85 1.29 2.36
N PHE A 74 10.84 0.41 2.21
CA PHE A 74 10.66 -0.94 1.70
C PHE A 74 10.70 -2.01 2.79
N GLN A 75 10.92 -1.60 4.04
CA GLN A 75 10.95 -2.51 5.19
C GLN A 75 9.55 -2.94 5.63
N THR A 76 8.51 -2.17 5.30
CA THR A 76 7.12 -2.49 5.62
C THR A 76 6.30 -2.63 4.37
N ALA A 77 5.32 -3.54 4.39
CA ALA A 77 4.35 -3.66 3.32
C ALA A 77 2.99 -4.10 3.86
N ARG A 78 1.90 -3.56 3.31
CA ARG A 78 0.55 -4.06 3.61
C ARG A 78 0.24 -5.25 2.70
N ALA A 79 -0.19 -6.37 3.30
CA ALA A 79 -0.54 -7.57 2.58
C ALA A 79 -2.05 -7.81 2.56
N SER A 80 -2.53 -8.38 1.44
CA SER A 80 -3.92 -8.76 1.25
C SER A 80 -4.01 -9.94 0.28
N PRO A 81 -4.58 -11.08 0.68
CA PRO A 81 -4.72 -12.27 -0.18
C PRO A 81 -5.65 -12.09 -1.37
N GLY A 82 -6.58 -11.13 -1.29
CA GLY A 82 -7.64 -10.95 -2.29
C GLY A 82 -7.51 -9.64 -3.05
N SER A 83 -7.90 -8.52 -2.42
CA SER A 83 -7.84 -7.19 -3.02
C SER A 83 -7.40 -6.11 -2.01
N LEU A 84 -6.38 -5.33 -2.36
CA LEU A 84 -5.94 -4.14 -1.66
C LEU A 84 -6.16 -2.94 -2.58
N ARG A 85 -6.77 -1.88 -2.06
CA ARG A 85 -7.09 -0.66 -2.83
C ARG A 85 -6.85 0.57 -1.98
N TYR A 86 -6.15 1.54 -2.54
CA TYR A 86 -5.96 2.86 -1.97
C TYR A 86 -6.81 3.87 -2.76
N TYR A 87 -7.41 4.81 -2.05
CA TYR A 87 -8.28 5.81 -2.64
C TYR A 87 -7.75 7.19 -2.34
N GLY A 88 -7.59 8.01 -3.38
CA GLY A 88 -7.40 9.45 -3.21
C GLY A 88 -8.76 10.12 -2.99
N LEU A 89 -8.90 10.82 -1.87
CA LEU A 89 -10.14 11.48 -1.46
C LEU A 89 -10.07 12.98 -1.74
N GLY A 90 -11.17 13.57 -2.21
CA GLY A 90 -11.24 15.01 -2.47
C GLY A 90 -10.31 15.48 -3.58
N LEU A 91 -9.96 14.59 -4.52
CA LEU A 91 -9.19 14.94 -5.71
C LEU A 91 -10.08 15.67 -6.71
N GLU A 92 -9.60 16.82 -7.21
CA GLU A 92 -10.27 17.62 -8.24
C GLU A 92 -10.13 16.96 -9.61
N ASN A 93 -10.98 17.32 -10.57
CA ASN A 93 -10.82 16.82 -11.93
C ASN A 93 -9.51 17.37 -12.54
N GLY A 94 -8.65 16.47 -13.00
CA GLY A 94 -7.34 16.85 -13.53
C GLY A 94 -6.47 15.66 -13.86
N ASN A 95 -5.29 15.95 -14.40
CA ASN A 95 -4.29 14.94 -14.68
C ASN A 95 -3.49 14.63 -13.41
N TYR A 96 -3.37 13.35 -13.09
CA TYR A 96 -2.63 12.88 -11.94
C TYR A 96 -1.47 11.98 -12.36
N THR A 97 -0.31 12.21 -11.77
CA THR A 97 0.83 11.30 -11.85
C THR A 97 0.74 10.33 -10.67
N VAL A 98 0.69 9.04 -10.97
CA VAL A 98 0.75 7.98 -9.96
C VAL A 98 2.15 7.37 -9.99
N GLN A 99 2.86 7.44 -8.86
CA GLN A 99 4.15 6.79 -8.66
C GLN A 99 3.97 5.63 -7.70
N LEU A 100 4.48 4.46 -8.08
CA LEU A 100 4.40 3.23 -7.29
C LEU A 100 5.82 2.71 -7.06
N GLU A 101 6.19 2.60 -5.79
CA GLU A 101 7.49 2.13 -5.36
C GLU A 101 7.39 0.65 -4.96
N PHE A 102 8.19 -0.21 -5.58
CA PHE A 102 8.18 -1.65 -5.31
C PHE A 102 9.56 -2.15 -4.93
N ALA A 103 9.60 -3.09 -3.99
CA ALA A 103 10.78 -3.88 -3.72
C ALA A 103 10.39 -5.35 -3.48
N GLU A 104 11.25 -6.25 -3.93
CA GLU A 104 11.12 -7.65 -3.60
C GLU A 104 11.58 -7.88 -2.16
N THR A 105 10.77 -8.58 -1.39
CA THR A 105 11.04 -8.96 -0.01
C THR A 105 11.00 -10.47 0.12
N THR A 106 11.95 -11.01 0.88
CA THR A 106 12.12 -12.45 1.08
C THR A 106 10.82 -13.12 1.53
N ILE A 107 10.42 -14.18 0.83
CA ILE A 107 9.30 -15.03 1.23
C ILE A 107 9.80 -15.89 2.40
N GLN A 108 9.29 -15.66 3.61
CA GLN A 108 9.57 -16.57 4.72
C GLN A 108 8.84 -17.89 4.47
N GLY A 109 9.59 -18.99 4.35
CA GLY A 109 9.06 -20.35 4.43
C GLY A 109 8.61 -21.03 3.13
N SER A 110 8.76 -20.43 1.94
CA SER A 110 8.53 -21.18 0.68
C SER A 110 9.25 -20.60 -0.54
N VAL A 111 9.51 -21.46 -1.53
CA VAL A 111 9.83 -21.06 -2.91
C VAL A 111 8.51 -20.67 -3.57
N GLY A 112 8.22 -19.37 -3.64
CA GLY A 112 6.97 -18.84 -4.19
C GLY A 112 7.23 -17.82 -5.29
N ARG A 113 6.19 -17.51 -6.07
CA ARG A 113 6.16 -16.37 -6.99
C ARG A 113 5.01 -15.47 -6.58
N ARG A 114 5.24 -14.17 -6.52
CA ARG A 114 4.20 -13.17 -6.29
C ARG A 114 3.79 -12.58 -7.64
N LEU A 115 2.53 -12.77 -8.02
CA LEU A 115 1.96 -12.15 -9.22
C LEU A 115 0.80 -11.28 -8.79
N PHE A 116 0.73 -10.07 -9.33
CA PHE A 116 -0.35 -9.14 -9.06
C PHE A 116 -0.56 -8.22 -10.26
N ASP A 117 -1.80 -7.75 -10.39
CA ASP A 117 -2.20 -6.79 -11.39
C ASP A 117 -2.48 -5.44 -10.74
N ILE A 118 -1.94 -4.37 -11.34
CA ILE A 118 -2.18 -2.99 -10.91
C ILE A 118 -3.30 -2.41 -11.76
N HIS A 119 -4.36 -1.93 -11.12
CA HIS A 119 -5.44 -1.23 -11.81
C HIS A 119 -5.57 0.19 -11.27
N ILE A 120 -5.45 1.18 -12.16
CA ILE A 120 -5.63 2.59 -11.82
C ILE A 120 -6.95 3.05 -12.45
N GLN A 121 -7.92 3.38 -11.61
CA GLN A 121 -9.23 3.85 -12.05
C GLN A 121 -9.35 5.37 -11.81
N ALA A 122 -9.46 6.12 -12.89
CA ALA A 122 -9.99 7.48 -12.83
C ALA A 122 -11.52 7.39 -12.60
N SER A 123 -12.05 8.07 -11.58
CA SER A 123 -13.48 7.91 -11.24
C SER A 123 -14.44 8.46 -12.28
N CYS A 124 -15.60 7.82 -12.31
CA CYS A 124 -16.90 8.32 -12.74
C CYS A 124 -17.27 9.63 -11.97
N PRO A 125 -18.18 10.51 -12.44
CA PRO A 125 -18.33 11.94 -12.04
C PRO A 125 -18.52 12.31 -10.55
N THR A 126 -18.44 11.35 -9.63
CA THR A 126 -18.57 11.58 -8.19
C THR A 126 -17.35 11.04 -7.43
N HIS A 127 -16.26 11.81 -7.45
CA HIS A 127 -15.33 12.08 -6.34
C HIS A 127 -14.33 11.02 -5.79
N PHE A 128 -13.98 9.92 -6.47
CA PHE A 128 -13.01 8.94 -5.90
C PHE A 128 -12.02 8.36 -6.91
N ILE A 129 -10.74 8.75 -6.89
CA ILE A 129 -9.74 7.99 -7.67
C ILE A 129 -9.40 6.74 -6.88
N GLY A 130 -9.81 5.58 -7.39
CA GLY A 130 -9.44 4.28 -6.86
C GLY A 130 -8.14 3.81 -7.51
N ILE A 131 -7.07 3.74 -6.74
CA ILE A 131 -5.84 3.05 -7.13
C ILE A 131 -5.93 1.66 -6.50
N VAL A 132 -6.20 0.64 -7.31
CA VAL A 132 -6.06 -0.75 -6.88
C VAL A 132 -4.57 -1.09 -6.94
N VAL A 133 -3.85 -0.78 -5.87
CA VAL A 133 -2.54 -1.41 -5.62
C VAL A 133 -2.83 -2.73 -4.96
N LEU A 134 -3.03 -3.78 -5.76
CA LEU A 134 -3.05 -5.12 -5.22
C LEU A 134 -1.62 -5.61 -5.08
N SER A 135 -1.17 -5.91 -3.87
CA SER A 135 -0.11 -6.88 -3.61
C SER A 135 -0.25 -7.34 -2.16
N ILE A 136 -0.33 -8.65 -1.90
CA ILE A 136 0.81 -9.51 -1.54
C ILE A 136 0.17 -10.87 -1.19
N ILE A 137 0.49 -11.90 -1.98
CA ILE A 137 0.47 -13.32 -1.56
C ILE A 137 1.93 -13.73 -1.39
#